data_AF-A0A8J9YAZ7-F1
#
_entry.id   AF-A0A8J9YAZ7-F1
#
_cell.length_a   1.000
_cell.length_b   1.000
_cell.length_c   1.000
_cell.angle_alpha   90.00
_cell.angle_beta   90.00
_cell.angle_gamma   90.00
#
_symmetry.space_group_name_H-M   'P 1'
#
loop_
_entity.id
_entity.type
_entity.pdbx_description
1 polymer ?
#
loop_
_entity_poly.entity_id
_entity_poly.type
_entity_poly.pdbx_seq_one_letter_code
_entity_poly.pdbx_strand_id
1 'polypeptide(L)'
;MSHAKQLSSKKVVDIEEHEKVYEGNVNDYDATYALPKKILKTVGFRILINDTNIASICWNLYFWFNLINVLLATILESINMFLMASVGTFLDLFTMMPCVGYLLVATAKAYKIKRYRSVYENLVYELRDMWPSGRITEEEHKIINEALIRLRFVVKAYFSCNMTLGSIFTVPPFISYIRNKAGFGDEIMLPFFYWLPYDPCIGNRFEITMFLQTCHCFLAAGFMLSGDLLFCTFLSHITTQFALLAVRINKLIYVPIDDQLIESYPLGMYSKLHLTYGQMNDEEKGKKLNAELISIILRHRALIRLSSDVENMYSFSLLVNFLNSSIIICFCLFCCARQNLHLNNMSNKRNKEIEKQESESEEDQDSGSEKDSDFDSDGNFVGDKELQADFEGRNPEDCDFHGIKQLLRQLFLKSNVDLGGLAQIIISQNYVGSVVKQCLDDGQDEDDDEDDGSDGVFGITTVLNITKRKEENCIKQIRTLLTTLANDNADDRTKGLVSKILSDEANHVGLVINERILNIPAAISVPLFSSLQSELDKALKKNMPYNFQYLIWICKTYKTGDDESDILFANQEEKPLAEESLASFDVDVTEQADLSQWDYDGGAMTPCRKILIFEGKKFNHLIRLLKEEVESV
;
A
#
# COMPACT_ATOMS: atom_id res chain seq x y z
N MET A 1 -62.32 17.84 16.51
CA MET A 1 -61.63 18.10 15.22
C MET A 1 -60.81 19.40 15.20
N SER A 2 -61.29 20.54 15.73
CA SER A 2 -60.53 21.82 15.75
C SER A 2 -59.25 21.76 16.60
N HIS A 3 -59.30 21.13 17.77
CA HIS A 3 -58.13 21.01 18.67
C HIS A 3 -57.01 20.10 18.13
N ALA A 4 -57.35 19.06 17.36
CA ALA A 4 -56.37 18.15 16.76
C ALA A 4 -55.64 18.79 15.55
N LYS A 5 -56.35 19.63 14.77
CA LYS A 5 -55.73 20.44 13.70
C LYS A 5 -54.79 21.51 14.26
N GLN A 6 -55.13 22.12 15.40
CA GLN A 6 -54.29 23.13 16.06
C GLN A 6 -53.06 22.54 16.74
N LEU A 7 -53.14 21.33 17.32
CA LEU A 7 -51.97 20.62 17.85
C LEU A 7 -51.06 20.08 16.74
N SER A 8 -51.63 19.65 15.61
CA SER A 8 -50.87 19.27 14.42
C SER A 8 -50.19 20.48 13.78
N SER A 9 -50.86 21.63 13.64
CA SER A 9 -50.21 22.83 13.08
C SER A 9 -49.17 23.43 14.02
N LYS A 10 -49.35 23.39 15.35
CA LYS A 10 -48.32 23.82 16.31
C LYS A 10 -47.10 22.89 16.32
N LYS A 11 -47.30 21.57 16.32
CA LYS A 11 -46.18 20.61 16.21
C LYS A 11 -45.46 20.66 14.86
N VAL A 12 -46.14 21.06 13.77
CA VAL A 12 -45.51 21.23 12.45
C VAL A 12 -44.69 22.53 12.41
N VAL A 13 -45.17 23.62 13.01
CA VAL A 13 -44.42 24.88 13.13
C VAL A 13 -43.19 24.74 14.05
N ASP A 14 -43.30 23.99 15.15
CA ASP A 14 -42.19 23.78 16.10
C ASP A 14 -41.11 22.80 15.55
N ILE A 15 -41.34 22.08 14.45
CA ILE A 15 -40.37 21.14 13.85
C ILE A 15 -39.68 21.73 12.60
N GLU A 16 -40.33 22.65 11.86
CA GLU A 16 -39.65 23.44 10.82
C GLU A 16 -38.53 24.34 11.40
N GLU A 17 -38.56 24.65 12.70
CA GLU A 17 -37.53 25.45 13.39
C GLU A 17 -36.23 24.68 13.70
N HIS A 18 -36.16 23.35 13.51
CA HIS A 18 -35.00 22.56 13.96
C HIS A 18 -34.13 21.91 12.87
N GLU A 19 -34.48 21.97 11.59
CA GLU A 19 -33.58 21.53 10.52
C GLU A 19 -32.72 22.72 10.06
N LYS A 20 -31.40 22.68 10.29
CA LYS A 20 -30.50 23.74 9.84
C LYS A 20 -30.50 23.79 8.31
N VAL A 21 -31.13 24.82 7.75
CA VAL A 21 -31.15 25.06 6.31
C VAL A 21 -29.88 25.78 5.90
N TYR A 22 -29.10 25.16 5.02
CA TYR A 22 -27.91 25.75 4.43
C TYR A 22 -28.22 26.27 3.03
N GLU A 23 -27.57 27.36 2.60
CA GLU A 23 -27.69 27.86 1.24
C GLU A 23 -26.54 27.34 0.37
N GLY A 24 -26.90 26.71 -0.74
CA GLY A 24 -25.95 26.29 -1.77
C GLY A 24 -25.36 27.47 -2.51
N ASN A 25 -24.03 27.59 -2.47
CA ASN A 25 -23.33 28.67 -3.12
C ASN A 25 -22.54 28.16 -4.34
N VAL A 26 -22.91 28.63 -5.54
CA VAL A 26 -22.19 28.30 -6.78
C VAL A 26 -20.75 28.82 -6.75
N ASN A 27 -20.46 29.84 -5.93
CA ASN A 27 -19.09 30.32 -5.74
C ASN A 27 -18.18 29.27 -5.09
N ASP A 28 -18.73 28.34 -4.30
CA ASP A 28 -17.93 27.26 -3.72
C ASP A 28 -17.43 26.30 -4.80
N TYR A 29 -18.27 26.04 -5.81
CA TYR A 29 -17.87 25.31 -7.01
C TYR A 29 -16.77 26.06 -7.77
N ASP A 30 -16.99 27.35 -8.07
CA ASP A 30 -16.02 28.16 -8.81
C ASP A 30 -14.66 28.28 -8.09
N ALA A 31 -14.67 28.28 -6.75
CA ALA A 31 -13.47 28.27 -5.91
C ALA A 31 -12.64 26.99 -6.05
N THR A 32 -13.25 25.84 -6.34
CA THR A 32 -12.50 24.58 -6.55
C THR A 32 -11.54 24.67 -7.74
N TYR A 33 -11.88 25.49 -8.74
CA TYR A 33 -11.06 25.69 -9.94
C TYR A 33 -10.02 26.81 -9.79
N ALA A 34 -9.93 27.49 -8.65
CA ALA A 34 -9.03 28.64 -8.49
C ALA A 34 -7.55 28.28 -8.71
N LEU A 35 -7.09 27.15 -8.17
CA LEU A 35 -5.72 26.68 -8.35
C LEU A 35 -5.49 26.09 -9.77
N PRO A 36 -6.35 25.18 -10.29
CA PRO A 36 -6.27 24.73 -11.68
C PRO A 36 -6.23 25.89 -12.70
N LYS A 37 -7.09 26.91 -12.54
CA LYS A 37 -7.12 28.11 -13.41
C LYS A 37 -5.80 28.87 -13.40
N LYS A 38 -5.16 29.03 -12.23
CA LYS A 38 -3.85 29.70 -12.13
C LYS A 38 -2.77 28.94 -12.90
N ILE A 39 -2.71 27.63 -12.75
CA ILE A 39 -1.70 26.77 -13.41
C ILE A 39 -1.93 26.73 -14.93
N LEU A 40 -3.19 26.55 -15.35
CA LEU A 40 -3.59 26.63 -16.75
C LEU A 40 -3.11 27.95 -17.38
N LYS A 41 -3.33 29.08 -16.69
CA LYS A 41 -2.87 30.40 -17.15
C LYS A 41 -1.34 30.47 -17.30
N THR A 42 -0.58 29.97 -16.33
CA THR A 42 0.90 29.97 -16.37
C THR A 42 1.43 29.21 -17.59
N VAL A 43 0.81 28.07 -17.87
CA VAL A 43 1.20 27.12 -18.93
C VAL A 43 0.71 27.56 -20.32
N GLY A 44 -0.25 28.49 -20.37
CA GLY A 44 -0.79 29.07 -21.61
C GLY A 44 -2.16 28.53 -22.02
N PHE A 45 -2.81 27.74 -21.17
CA PHE A 45 -4.19 27.32 -21.35
C PHE A 45 -5.18 28.38 -20.85
N ARG A 46 -6.06 28.82 -21.75
CA ARG A 46 -7.27 29.57 -21.39
C ARG A 46 -8.49 28.80 -21.85
N ILE A 47 -9.08 28.06 -20.91
CA ILE A 47 -10.27 27.23 -21.12
C ILE A 47 -11.52 27.98 -20.65
N LEU A 48 -11.44 28.86 -19.65
CA LEU A 48 -12.62 29.40 -18.94
C LEU A 48 -12.85 30.90 -19.12
N ILE A 49 -12.23 31.52 -20.14
CA ILE A 49 -12.32 32.96 -20.40
C ILE A 49 -12.61 33.20 -21.89
N ASN A 50 -13.64 34.02 -22.16
CA ASN A 50 -13.91 34.55 -23.50
C ASN A 50 -13.03 35.78 -23.75
N ASP A 51 -12.01 35.63 -24.57
CA ASP A 51 -11.04 36.67 -24.89
C ASP A 51 -11.36 37.40 -26.21
N THR A 52 -10.80 38.60 -26.36
CA THR A 52 -10.77 39.29 -27.65
C THR A 52 -9.93 38.50 -28.66
N ASN A 53 -10.23 38.66 -29.95
CA ASN A 53 -9.56 37.91 -31.03
C ASN A 53 -8.03 38.02 -30.97
N ILE A 54 -7.49 39.20 -30.63
CA ILE A 54 -6.04 39.44 -30.53
C ILE A 54 -5.42 38.72 -29.34
N ALA A 55 -6.07 38.79 -28.17
CA ALA A 55 -5.58 38.11 -26.98
C ALA A 55 -5.58 36.58 -27.19
N SER A 56 -6.63 36.02 -27.80
CA SER A 56 -6.72 34.60 -28.14
C SER A 56 -5.56 34.14 -29.04
N ILE A 57 -5.18 34.94 -30.05
CA ILE A 57 -4.03 34.66 -30.92
C ILE A 57 -2.73 34.67 -30.13
N CYS A 58 -2.48 35.71 -29.31
CA CYS A 58 -1.26 35.79 -28.50
C CYS A 58 -1.13 34.62 -27.51
N TRP A 59 -2.22 34.21 -26.86
CA TRP A 59 -2.22 33.07 -25.96
C TRP A 59 -2.03 31.74 -26.70
N ASN A 60 -2.57 31.59 -27.89
CA ASN A 60 -2.31 30.42 -28.74
C ASN A 60 -0.84 30.33 -29.14
N LEU A 61 -0.23 31.45 -29.55
CA LEU A 61 1.20 31.51 -29.87
C LEU A 61 2.06 31.16 -28.65
N TYR A 62 1.74 31.72 -27.48
CA TYR A 62 2.43 31.40 -26.23
C TYR A 62 2.33 29.92 -25.85
N PHE A 63 1.14 29.33 -25.97
CA PHE A 63 0.95 27.89 -25.73
C PHE A 63 1.77 27.03 -26.69
N TRP A 64 1.73 27.30 -28.00
CA TRP A 64 2.49 26.53 -28.98
C TRP A 64 4.00 26.69 -28.79
N PHE A 65 4.46 27.88 -28.44
CA PHE A 65 5.86 28.12 -28.08
C PHE A 65 6.28 27.25 -26.88
N ASN A 66 5.49 27.25 -25.81
CA ASN A 66 5.75 26.41 -24.63
C ASN A 66 5.72 24.91 -24.95
N LEU A 67 4.73 24.46 -25.73
CA LEU A 67 4.61 23.05 -26.12
C LEU A 67 5.78 22.60 -26.99
N ILE A 68 6.21 23.43 -27.95
CA ILE A 68 7.37 23.15 -28.81
C ILE A 68 8.65 23.07 -27.96
N ASN A 69 8.83 23.95 -26.98
CA ASN A 69 10.00 23.91 -26.09
C ASN A 69 10.08 22.60 -25.29
N VAL A 70 8.96 22.15 -24.72
CA VAL A 70 8.92 20.87 -23.97
C VAL A 70 9.08 19.67 -24.91
N LEU A 71 8.49 19.71 -26.11
CA LEU A 71 8.71 18.67 -27.13
C LEU A 71 10.17 18.61 -27.57
N LEU A 72 10.82 19.75 -27.76
CA LEU A 72 12.25 19.82 -28.06
C LEU A 72 13.06 19.22 -26.92
N ALA A 73 12.78 19.59 -25.67
CA ALA A 73 13.43 18.98 -24.49
C ALA A 73 13.26 17.45 -24.49
N THR A 74 12.04 16.97 -24.76
CA THR A 74 11.74 15.53 -24.85
C THR A 74 12.59 14.84 -25.93
N ILE A 75 12.75 15.47 -27.10
CA ILE A 75 13.57 14.94 -28.20
C ILE A 75 15.05 14.93 -27.81
N LEU A 76 15.56 16.01 -27.21
CA LEU A 76 16.97 16.12 -26.81
C LEU A 76 17.34 15.10 -25.73
N GLU A 77 16.46 14.88 -24.75
CA GLU A 77 16.63 13.81 -23.75
C GLU A 77 16.53 12.42 -24.38
N SER A 78 15.57 12.21 -25.30
CA SER A 78 15.41 10.92 -25.99
C SER A 78 16.65 10.57 -26.82
N ILE A 79 17.23 11.55 -27.56
CA ILE A 79 18.46 11.34 -28.32
C ILE A 79 19.61 10.94 -27.39
N ASN A 80 19.76 11.64 -26.26
CA ASN A 80 20.80 11.32 -25.29
C ASN A 80 20.59 9.92 -24.70
N MET A 81 19.35 9.58 -24.35
CA MET A 81 18.95 8.27 -23.85
C MET A 81 19.31 7.16 -24.86
N PHE A 82 18.98 7.31 -26.15
CA PHE A 82 19.36 6.34 -27.18
C PHE A 82 20.88 6.23 -27.39
N LEU A 83 21.60 7.34 -27.30
CA LEU A 83 23.04 7.36 -27.43
C LEU A 83 23.70 6.63 -26.25
N MET A 84 23.25 6.88 -25.02
CA MET A 84 23.74 6.17 -23.83
C MET A 84 23.39 4.68 -23.86
N ALA A 85 22.23 4.30 -24.39
CA ALA A 85 21.89 2.89 -24.64
C ALA A 85 22.88 2.21 -25.60
N SER A 86 23.35 2.94 -26.63
CA SER A 86 24.30 2.41 -27.62
C SER A 86 25.73 2.24 -27.08
N VAL A 87 26.11 3.03 -26.08
CA VAL A 87 27.45 3.01 -25.45
C VAL A 87 27.53 1.97 -24.33
N GLY A 88 26.40 1.38 -23.92
CA GLY A 88 26.36 0.30 -22.92
C GLY A 88 26.29 0.78 -21.46
N THR A 89 26.09 2.08 -21.22
CA THR A 89 25.94 2.64 -19.87
C THR A 89 24.49 2.53 -19.40
N PHE A 90 24.05 1.30 -19.10
CA PHE A 90 22.66 1.01 -18.73
C PHE A 90 22.19 1.78 -17.48
N LEU A 91 23.08 2.06 -16.53
CA LEU A 91 22.71 2.79 -15.32
C LEU A 91 22.22 4.22 -15.62
N ASP A 92 22.96 4.95 -16.45
CA ASP A 92 22.63 6.34 -16.84
C ASP A 92 21.42 6.38 -17.78
N LEU A 93 21.17 5.29 -18.53
CA LEU A 93 19.94 5.12 -19.29
C LEU A 93 18.71 5.10 -18.36
N PHE A 94 18.80 4.35 -17.26
CA PHE A 94 17.67 4.15 -16.34
C PHE A 94 17.40 5.34 -15.43
N THR A 95 18.41 6.16 -15.11
CA THR A 95 18.21 7.43 -14.39
C THR A 95 17.46 8.46 -15.26
N MET A 96 17.55 8.34 -16.59
CA MET A 96 16.93 9.27 -17.55
C MET A 96 15.53 8.86 -18.01
N MET A 97 15.20 7.57 -17.96
CA MET A 97 13.92 7.02 -18.41
C MET A 97 12.68 7.63 -17.70
N PRO A 98 12.67 7.87 -16.37
CA PRO A 98 11.56 8.52 -15.68
C PRO A 98 11.28 9.93 -16.21
N CYS A 99 12.32 10.71 -16.49
CA CYS A 99 12.24 12.08 -16.98
C CYS A 99 11.63 12.12 -18.39
N VAL A 100 12.10 11.25 -19.29
CA VAL A 100 11.55 11.12 -20.65
C VAL A 100 10.09 10.70 -20.60
N GLY A 101 9.75 9.71 -19.77
CA GLY A 101 8.37 9.27 -19.58
C GLY A 101 7.46 10.39 -19.04
N TYR A 102 7.94 11.16 -18.07
CA TYR A 102 7.23 12.30 -17.50
C TYR A 102 6.94 13.37 -18.57
N LEU A 103 7.93 13.72 -19.40
CA LEU A 103 7.76 14.68 -20.49
C LEU A 103 6.77 14.21 -21.56
N LEU A 104 6.81 12.93 -21.93
CA LEU A 104 5.87 12.33 -22.88
C LEU A 104 4.43 12.38 -22.37
N VAL A 105 4.21 12.07 -21.10
CA VAL A 105 2.88 12.19 -20.48
C VAL A 105 2.43 13.64 -20.42
N ALA A 106 3.29 14.55 -19.95
CA ALA A 106 2.96 15.95 -19.79
C ALA A 106 2.54 16.57 -21.14
N THR A 107 3.27 16.27 -22.21
CA THR A 107 2.94 16.71 -23.57
C THR A 107 1.65 16.07 -24.10
N ALA A 108 1.43 14.77 -23.86
CA ALA A 108 0.18 14.10 -24.24
C ALA A 108 -1.05 14.69 -23.54
N LYS A 109 -0.97 14.97 -22.23
CA LYS A 109 -2.02 15.65 -21.47
C LYS A 109 -2.28 17.05 -22.02
N ALA A 110 -1.22 17.82 -22.24
CA ALA A 110 -1.33 19.17 -22.77
C ALA A 110 -1.99 19.21 -24.15
N TYR A 111 -1.60 18.30 -25.04
CA TYR A 111 -2.19 18.15 -26.37
C TYR A 111 -3.68 17.79 -26.30
N LYS A 112 -4.05 16.83 -25.45
CA LYS A 112 -5.44 16.41 -25.25
C LYS A 112 -6.33 17.54 -24.72
N ILE A 113 -5.85 18.29 -23.73
CA ILE A 113 -6.55 19.47 -23.20
C ILE A 113 -6.83 20.48 -24.32
N LYS A 114 -5.86 20.72 -25.20
CA LYS A 114 -6.04 21.61 -26.34
C LYS A 114 -7.01 21.06 -27.38
N ARG A 115 -6.89 19.78 -27.72
CA ARG A 115 -7.67 19.10 -28.77
C ARG A 115 -9.16 18.98 -28.42
N TYR A 116 -9.46 18.70 -27.15
CA TYR A 116 -10.80 18.49 -26.61
C TYR A 116 -11.29 19.66 -25.75
N ARG A 117 -10.79 20.86 -26.01
CA ARG A 117 -11.10 22.08 -25.24
C ARG A 117 -12.61 22.27 -25.01
N SER A 118 -13.43 22.10 -26.04
CA SER A 118 -14.89 22.28 -25.94
C SER A 118 -15.53 21.27 -24.98
N VAL A 119 -15.00 20.05 -24.89
CA VAL A 119 -15.49 19.02 -23.96
C VAL A 119 -15.16 19.40 -22.52
N TYR A 120 -13.93 19.89 -22.27
CA TYR A 120 -13.54 20.43 -20.97
C TYR A 120 -14.41 21.61 -20.53
N GLU A 121 -14.69 22.55 -21.44
CA GLU A 121 -15.56 23.70 -21.17
C GLU A 121 -16.98 23.24 -20.82
N ASN A 122 -17.57 22.37 -21.65
CA ASN A 122 -18.89 21.82 -21.41
C ASN A 122 -18.96 21.09 -20.06
N LEU A 123 -17.95 20.30 -19.71
CA LEU A 123 -17.90 19.58 -18.45
C LEU A 123 -17.90 20.53 -17.25
N VAL A 124 -17.13 21.62 -17.30
CA VAL A 124 -17.13 22.64 -16.24
C VAL A 124 -18.50 23.32 -16.13
N TYR A 125 -19.07 23.77 -17.25
CA TYR A 125 -20.34 24.51 -17.21
C TYR A 125 -21.53 23.61 -16.84
N GLU A 126 -21.61 22.39 -17.36
CA GLU A 126 -22.72 21.50 -17.09
C GLU A 126 -22.70 20.99 -15.64
N LEU A 127 -21.52 20.69 -15.08
CA LEU A 127 -21.39 20.36 -13.66
C LEU A 127 -21.69 21.56 -12.75
N ARG A 128 -21.36 22.78 -13.20
CA ARG A 128 -21.69 24.02 -12.50
C ARG A 128 -23.19 24.27 -12.48
N ASP A 129 -23.88 24.05 -13.59
CA ASP A 129 -25.33 24.24 -13.71
C ASP A 129 -26.11 23.21 -12.91
N MET A 130 -25.55 22.01 -12.72
CA MET A 130 -26.10 20.99 -11.82
C MET A 130 -25.81 21.23 -10.33
N TRP A 131 -24.95 22.19 -9.99
CA TRP A 131 -24.60 22.50 -8.61
C TRP A 131 -25.78 23.12 -7.86
N PRO A 132 -26.07 22.71 -6.61
CA PRO A 132 -27.20 23.25 -5.87
C PRO A 132 -27.00 24.75 -5.55
N SER A 133 -27.97 25.57 -5.94
CA SER A 133 -27.95 27.04 -5.80
C SER A 133 -29.08 27.58 -4.92
N GLY A 134 -29.63 26.76 -4.02
CA GLY A 134 -30.81 27.08 -3.20
C GLY A 134 -30.74 26.48 -1.80
N ARG A 135 -31.89 26.26 -1.14
CA ARG A 135 -31.95 25.62 0.18
C ARG A 135 -31.51 24.15 0.08
N ILE A 136 -30.52 23.77 0.88
CA ILE A 136 -29.92 22.45 0.96
C ILE A 136 -30.22 21.87 2.36
N THR A 137 -30.58 20.59 2.42
CA THR A 137 -30.78 19.88 3.71
C THR A 137 -29.44 19.63 4.41
N GLU A 138 -29.44 19.45 5.73
CA GLU A 138 -28.20 19.23 6.50
C GLU A 138 -27.38 18.04 5.97
N GLU A 139 -28.04 16.95 5.57
CA GLU A 139 -27.40 15.77 4.97
C GLU A 139 -26.69 16.08 3.65
N GLU A 140 -27.32 16.84 2.75
CA GLU A 140 -26.74 17.23 1.46
C GLU A 140 -25.58 18.22 1.67
N HIS A 141 -25.71 19.14 2.64
CA HIS A 141 -24.63 20.05 3.01
C HIS A 141 -23.40 19.30 3.55
N LYS A 142 -23.61 18.28 4.39
CA LYS A 142 -22.51 17.45 4.92
C LYS A 142 -21.74 16.76 3.80
N ILE A 143 -22.44 16.15 2.83
CA ILE A 143 -21.82 15.50 1.67
C ILE A 143 -20.99 16.49 0.86
N ILE A 144 -21.55 17.67 0.57
CA ILE A 144 -20.86 18.70 -0.21
C ILE A 144 -19.63 19.22 0.54
N ASN A 145 -19.76 19.54 1.82
CA ASN A 145 -18.68 20.09 2.62
C ASN A 145 -17.52 19.08 2.75
N GLU A 146 -17.84 17.82 3.03
CA GLU A 146 -16.85 16.75 3.12
C GLU A 146 -16.11 16.54 1.79
N ALA A 147 -16.83 16.51 0.67
CA ALA A 147 -16.23 16.41 -0.66
C ALA A 147 -15.33 17.61 -0.99
N LEU A 148 -15.77 18.84 -0.67
CA LEU A 148 -14.99 20.06 -0.91
C LEU A 148 -13.72 20.11 -0.05
N ILE A 149 -13.78 19.70 1.22
CA ILE A 149 -12.61 19.61 2.09
C ILE A 149 -11.59 18.62 1.53
N ARG A 150 -12.05 17.40 1.19
CA ARG A 150 -11.20 16.37 0.57
C ARG A 150 -10.58 16.87 -0.73
N LEU A 151 -11.37 17.47 -1.62
CA LEU A 151 -10.88 17.99 -2.90
C LEU A 151 -9.83 19.09 -2.70
N ARG A 152 -10.08 20.06 -1.80
CA ARG A 152 -9.12 21.14 -1.51
C ARG A 152 -7.82 20.60 -0.93
N PHE A 153 -7.89 19.57 -0.08
CA PHE A 153 -6.71 18.89 0.46
C PHE A 153 -5.91 18.21 -0.66
N VAL A 154 -6.56 17.34 -1.45
CA VAL A 154 -5.91 16.60 -2.55
C VAL A 154 -5.26 17.55 -3.56
N VAL A 155 -5.97 18.60 -3.98
CA VAL A 155 -5.46 19.59 -4.94
C VAL A 155 -4.24 20.34 -4.41
N LYS A 156 -4.25 20.74 -3.13
CA LYS A 156 -3.11 21.43 -2.50
C LYS A 156 -1.92 20.50 -2.26
N ALA A 157 -2.17 19.29 -1.74
CA ALA A 157 -1.14 18.30 -1.50
C ALA A 157 -0.44 17.92 -2.81
N TYR A 158 -1.20 17.59 -3.85
CA TYR A 158 -0.66 17.23 -5.15
C TYR A 158 0.14 18.36 -5.82
N PHE A 159 -0.34 19.61 -5.69
CA PHE A 159 0.42 20.79 -6.11
C PHE A 159 1.75 20.90 -5.35
N SER A 160 1.72 20.77 -4.02
CA SER A 160 2.91 20.87 -3.18
C SER A 160 3.93 19.80 -3.55
N CYS A 161 3.52 18.54 -3.67
CA CYS A 161 4.40 17.42 -4.03
C CYS A 161 5.09 17.65 -5.39
N ASN A 162 4.37 18.12 -6.41
CA ASN A 162 4.97 18.40 -7.72
C ASN A 162 5.97 19.57 -7.68
N MET A 163 5.70 20.60 -6.87
CA MET A 163 6.63 21.73 -6.71
C MET A 163 7.89 21.33 -5.93
N THR A 164 7.74 20.49 -4.90
CA THR A 164 8.87 19.90 -4.18
C THR A 164 9.70 19.02 -5.13
N LEU A 165 9.06 18.18 -5.94
CA LEU A 165 9.74 17.33 -6.91
C LEU A 165 10.59 18.14 -7.90
N GLY A 166 10.02 19.20 -8.51
CA GLY A 166 10.79 20.08 -9.40
C GLY A 166 11.94 20.80 -8.69
N SER A 167 11.77 21.13 -7.41
CA SER A 167 12.81 21.76 -6.60
C SER A 167 13.96 20.80 -6.30
N ILE A 168 13.67 19.51 -6.01
CA ILE A 168 14.70 18.48 -5.76
C ILE A 168 15.65 18.33 -6.94
N PHE A 169 15.17 18.41 -8.18
CA PHE A 169 16.03 18.30 -9.37
C PHE A 169 16.81 19.58 -9.69
N THR A 170 16.28 20.75 -9.33
CA THR A 170 16.87 22.04 -9.74
C THR A 170 17.82 22.60 -8.68
N VAL A 171 17.52 22.43 -7.40
CA VAL A 171 18.28 23.03 -6.29
C VAL A 171 19.73 22.52 -6.18
N PRO A 172 20.04 21.21 -6.25
CA PRO A 172 21.42 20.74 -6.12
C PRO A 172 22.37 21.31 -7.18
N PRO A 173 22.02 21.31 -8.49
CA PRO A 173 22.81 22.01 -9.50
C PRO A 173 23.03 23.51 -9.22
N PHE A 174 22.01 24.21 -8.71
CA PHE A 174 22.15 25.62 -8.31
C PHE A 174 23.13 25.80 -7.15
N ILE A 175 23.09 24.92 -6.14
CA ILE A 175 24.01 24.94 -5.01
C ILE A 175 25.44 24.68 -5.47
N SER A 176 25.67 23.64 -6.30
CA SER A 176 26.99 23.31 -6.83
C SER A 176 27.57 24.46 -7.67
N TYR A 177 26.75 25.14 -8.48
CA TYR A 177 27.19 26.32 -9.22
C TYR A 177 27.60 27.49 -8.31
N ILE A 178 26.84 27.77 -7.25
CA ILE A 178 27.17 28.83 -6.28
C ILE A 178 28.46 28.47 -5.53
N ARG A 179 28.61 27.22 -5.09
CA ARG A 179 29.76 26.72 -4.34
C ARG A 179 31.03 26.72 -5.19
N ASN A 180 30.94 26.34 -6.47
CA ASN A 180 32.04 26.49 -7.43
C ASN A 180 32.47 27.96 -7.56
N LYS A 181 31.52 28.88 -7.77
CA LYS A 181 31.79 30.32 -7.89
C LYS A 181 32.36 30.95 -6.62
N ALA A 182 32.05 30.39 -5.45
CA ALA A 182 32.60 30.77 -4.16
C ALA A 182 34.00 30.19 -3.89
N GLY A 183 34.58 29.42 -4.82
CA GLY A 183 35.97 28.95 -4.77
C GLY A 183 36.16 27.57 -4.12
N PHE A 184 35.09 26.81 -3.88
CA PHE A 184 35.17 25.49 -3.22
C PHE A 184 35.52 24.32 -4.17
N GLY A 185 35.70 24.58 -5.48
CA GLY A 185 36.25 23.59 -6.42
C GLY A 185 35.30 22.46 -6.86
N ASP A 186 34.00 22.61 -6.64
CA ASP A 186 32.98 21.64 -7.03
C ASP A 186 32.89 21.35 -8.54
N GLU A 187 32.57 20.11 -8.90
CA GLU A 187 32.17 19.79 -10.27
C GLU A 187 30.81 20.42 -10.62
N ILE A 188 30.77 21.07 -11.79
CA ILE A 188 29.57 21.72 -12.30
C ILE A 188 28.72 20.68 -13.01
N MET A 189 27.51 20.42 -12.52
CA MET A 189 26.57 19.45 -13.10
C MET A 189 25.29 20.16 -13.57
N LEU A 190 24.77 19.72 -14.73
CA LEU A 190 23.46 20.18 -15.22
C LEU A 190 22.32 19.38 -14.58
N PRO A 191 21.15 20.01 -14.31
CA PRO A 191 19.97 19.32 -13.76
C PRO A 191 19.47 18.13 -14.58
N PHE A 192 19.57 18.22 -15.91
CA PHE A 192 19.09 17.18 -16.83
C PHE A 192 20.13 16.91 -17.93
N PHE A 193 20.24 15.65 -18.35
CA PHE A 193 21.21 15.23 -19.35
C PHE A 193 20.63 15.36 -20.77
N TYR A 194 20.75 16.56 -21.35
CA TYR A 194 20.35 16.82 -22.73
C TYR A 194 21.48 16.49 -23.68
N TRP A 195 21.12 15.97 -24.86
CA TRP A 195 22.07 15.97 -25.97
C TRP A 195 22.22 17.40 -26.49
N LEU A 196 23.40 18.00 -26.33
CA LEU A 196 23.71 19.36 -26.77
C LEU A 196 24.80 19.31 -27.85
N PRO A 197 24.65 20.06 -28.97
CA PRO A 197 25.67 20.11 -30.01
C PRO A 197 26.88 21.00 -29.65
N TYR A 198 26.93 21.51 -28.42
CA TYR A 198 27.99 22.37 -27.90
C TYR A 198 28.32 21.95 -26.47
N ASP A 199 29.55 22.22 -26.03
CA ASP A 199 29.98 21.99 -24.65
C ASP A 199 29.33 23.03 -23.70
N PRO A 200 28.49 22.60 -22.73
CA PRO A 200 27.81 23.50 -21.81
C PRO A 200 28.74 24.10 -20.76
N CYS A 201 29.92 23.53 -20.52
CA CYS A 201 30.84 23.95 -19.46
C CYS A 201 31.72 25.16 -19.84
N ILE A 202 31.61 25.66 -21.09
CA ILE A 202 32.47 26.73 -21.61
C ILE A 202 31.77 28.09 -21.59
N GLY A 203 32.31 29.02 -20.78
CA GLY A 203 31.90 30.42 -20.73
C GLY A 203 30.48 30.63 -20.18
N ASN A 204 29.77 31.66 -20.64
CA ASN A 204 28.42 32.00 -20.16
C ASN A 204 27.31 31.03 -20.65
N ARG A 205 27.67 29.95 -21.36
CA ARG A 205 26.71 28.98 -21.93
C ARG A 205 26.08 28.10 -20.86
N PHE A 206 26.81 27.84 -19.77
CA PHE A 206 26.31 27.06 -18.64
C PHE A 206 25.10 27.73 -17.99
N GLU A 207 25.21 29.03 -17.66
CA GLU A 207 24.14 29.81 -17.01
C GLU A 207 22.86 29.83 -17.85
N ILE A 208 23.01 30.02 -19.17
CA ILE A 208 21.88 30.03 -20.11
C ILE A 208 21.22 28.64 -20.17
N THR A 209 22.03 27.58 -20.26
CA THR A 209 21.52 26.20 -20.37
C THR A 209 20.81 25.76 -19.08
N MET A 210 21.39 26.08 -17.91
CA MET A 210 20.79 25.81 -16.60
C MET A 210 19.45 26.56 -16.43
N PHE A 211 19.39 27.84 -16.84
CA PHE A 211 18.15 28.60 -16.79
C PHE A 211 17.07 27.99 -17.69
N LEU A 212 17.41 27.63 -18.93
CA LEU A 212 16.48 27.00 -19.87
C LEU A 212 15.97 25.65 -19.36
N GLN A 213 16.84 24.80 -18.82
CA GLN A 213 16.47 23.52 -18.22
C GLN A 213 15.55 23.69 -17.00
N THR A 214 15.82 24.69 -16.16
CA THR A 214 14.94 25.04 -15.04
C THR A 214 13.55 25.47 -15.53
N CYS A 215 13.49 26.31 -16.57
CA CYS A 215 12.23 26.69 -17.20
C CYS A 215 11.49 25.48 -17.78
N HIS A 216 12.18 24.56 -18.46
CA HIS A 216 11.57 23.34 -18.99
C HIS A 216 11.01 22.45 -17.88
N CYS A 217 11.72 22.28 -16.77
CA CYS A 217 11.28 21.49 -15.62
C CYS A 217 9.95 22.01 -15.06
N PHE A 218 9.86 23.30 -14.73
CA PHE A 218 8.63 23.87 -14.17
C PHE A 218 7.50 23.97 -15.21
N LEU A 219 7.83 24.13 -16.49
CA LEU A 219 6.84 24.12 -17.57
C LEU A 219 6.24 22.70 -17.78
N ALA A 220 7.09 21.67 -17.77
CA ALA A 220 6.66 20.28 -17.82
C ALA A 220 5.80 19.92 -16.60
N ALA A 221 6.23 20.33 -15.40
CA ALA A 221 5.43 20.18 -14.18
C ALA A 221 4.08 20.89 -14.28
N GLY A 222 4.04 22.09 -14.86
CA GLY A 222 2.81 22.81 -15.13
C GLY A 222 1.87 22.07 -16.08
N PHE A 223 2.39 21.52 -17.19
CA PHE A 223 1.59 20.71 -18.12
C PHE A 223 1.00 19.47 -17.44
N MET A 224 1.82 18.75 -16.68
CA MET A 224 1.42 17.57 -15.92
C MET A 224 0.29 17.90 -14.92
N LEU A 225 0.55 18.90 -14.08
CA LEU A 225 -0.33 19.35 -13.02
C LEU A 225 -1.66 19.90 -13.55
N SER A 226 -1.64 20.55 -14.72
CA SER A 226 -2.86 21.07 -15.35
C SER A 226 -3.85 19.97 -15.74
N GLY A 227 -3.36 18.82 -16.21
CA GLY A 227 -4.21 17.69 -16.56
C GLY A 227 -4.77 16.95 -15.35
N ASP A 228 -3.92 16.68 -14.35
CA ASP A 228 -4.30 15.88 -13.19
C ASP A 228 -5.19 16.62 -12.21
N LEU A 229 -4.93 17.91 -11.96
CA LEU A 229 -5.82 18.69 -11.11
C LEU A 229 -7.22 18.83 -11.71
N LEU A 230 -7.33 19.00 -13.04
CA LEU A 230 -8.62 18.99 -13.73
C LEU A 230 -9.31 17.63 -13.59
N PHE A 231 -8.58 16.53 -13.79
CA PHE A 231 -9.12 15.17 -13.63
C PHE A 231 -9.69 14.95 -12.23
N CYS A 232 -8.91 15.23 -11.17
CA CYS A 232 -9.35 15.08 -9.79
C CYS A 232 -10.56 15.96 -9.47
N THR A 233 -10.59 17.19 -10.01
CA THR A 233 -11.70 18.12 -9.81
C THR A 233 -12.98 17.59 -10.47
N PHE A 234 -12.91 17.11 -11.71
CA PHE A 234 -14.07 16.54 -12.40
C PHE A 234 -14.59 15.28 -11.72
N LEU A 235 -13.70 14.36 -11.38
CA LEU A 235 -14.08 13.11 -10.72
C LEU A 235 -14.74 13.39 -9.36
N SER A 236 -14.16 14.29 -8.56
CA SER A 236 -14.74 14.70 -7.28
C SER A 236 -16.11 15.36 -7.43
N HIS A 237 -16.29 16.20 -8.45
CA HIS A 237 -17.59 16.82 -8.71
C HIS A 237 -18.62 15.79 -9.18
N ILE A 238 -18.26 14.90 -10.11
CA ILE A 238 -19.15 13.84 -10.60
C ILE A 238 -19.57 12.90 -9.46
N THR A 239 -18.64 12.47 -8.60
CA THR A 239 -18.96 11.60 -7.45
C THR A 239 -19.84 12.30 -6.43
N THR A 240 -19.59 13.57 -6.15
CA THR A 240 -20.47 14.40 -5.29
C THR A 240 -21.87 14.49 -5.88
N GLN A 241 -21.99 14.66 -7.20
CA GLN A 241 -23.27 14.74 -7.89
C GLN A 241 -24.03 13.41 -7.86
N PHE A 242 -23.36 12.27 -7.98
CA PHE A 242 -23.96 10.95 -7.78
C PHE A 242 -24.42 10.73 -6.33
N ALA A 243 -23.63 11.15 -5.34
CA ALA A 243 -24.01 11.05 -3.92
C ALA A 243 -25.26 11.90 -3.61
N LEU A 244 -25.33 13.12 -4.13
CA LEU A 244 -26.51 13.97 -4.01
C LEU A 244 -27.73 13.36 -4.71
N LEU A 245 -27.53 12.73 -5.87
CA LEU A 245 -28.61 12.03 -6.58
C LEU A 245 -29.16 10.85 -5.77
N ALA A 246 -28.28 10.08 -5.11
CA ALA A 246 -28.68 8.97 -4.25
C ALA A 246 -29.57 9.43 -3.09
N VAL A 247 -29.20 10.54 -2.42
CA VAL A 247 -30.03 11.14 -1.37
C VAL A 247 -31.40 11.56 -1.92
N ARG A 248 -31.45 12.16 -3.11
CA ARG A 248 -32.72 12.54 -3.75
C ARG A 248 -33.61 11.36 -4.09
N ILE A 249 -33.03 10.24 -4.54
CA ILE A 249 -33.78 8.99 -4.79
C ILE A 249 -34.36 8.44 -3.49
N ASN A 250 -33.57 8.43 -2.40
CA ASN A 250 -34.04 7.97 -1.09
C ASN A 250 -35.20 8.83 -0.57
N LYS A 251 -35.16 10.15 -0.78
CA LYS A 251 -36.26 11.07 -0.43
C LYS A 251 -37.53 10.86 -1.27
N LEU A 252 -37.41 10.31 -2.49
CA LEU A 252 -38.55 10.08 -3.38
C LEU A 252 -39.40 8.87 -2.93
N ILE A 253 -38.77 7.84 -2.38
CA ILE A 253 -39.43 6.59 -1.99
C ILE A 253 -40.21 6.80 -0.70
N TYR A 254 -41.55 6.81 -0.80
CA TYR A 254 -42.42 6.78 0.37
C TYR A 254 -42.53 5.35 0.91
N VAL A 255 -42.09 5.14 2.15
CA VAL A 255 -42.36 3.89 2.89
C VAL A 255 -43.30 4.25 4.05
N PRO A 256 -44.51 3.66 4.14
CA PRO A 256 -45.42 3.95 5.24
C PRO A 256 -44.76 3.56 6.57
N ILE A 257 -44.83 4.45 7.56
CA ILE A 257 -44.41 4.15 8.93
C ILE A 257 -45.52 3.29 9.54
N ASP A 258 -45.25 2.01 9.75
CA ASP A 258 -46.11 1.05 10.45
C ASP A 258 -45.34 0.44 11.64
N ASP A 259 -45.97 -0.46 12.40
CA ASP A 259 -45.34 -1.11 13.56
C ASP A 259 -44.09 -1.96 13.20
N GLN A 260 -43.76 -2.10 11.90
CA GLN A 260 -42.56 -2.80 11.41
C GLN A 260 -41.39 -1.84 11.10
N LEU A 261 -41.64 -0.57 10.77
CA LEU A 261 -40.60 0.43 10.51
C LEU A 261 -40.62 1.55 11.57
N ILE A 262 -39.72 1.45 12.54
CA ILE A 262 -39.59 2.43 13.63
C ILE A 262 -39.16 3.80 13.06
N GLU A 263 -39.73 4.90 13.58
CA GLU A 263 -39.45 6.29 13.15
C GLU A 263 -37.96 6.68 13.18
N SER A 264 -37.14 6.00 13.99
CA SER A 264 -35.69 6.23 14.08
C SER A 264 -34.89 5.64 12.92
N TYR A 265 -35.51 4.83 12.05
CA TYR A 265 -34.83 4.22 10.91
C TYR A 265 -34.71 5.22 9.73
N PRO A 266 -33.61 5.19 8.95
CA PRO A 266 -33.38 6.16 7.87
C PRO A 266 -34.54 6.28 6.87
N LEU A 267 -35.21 5.18 6.52
CA LEU A 267 -36.39 5.20 5.63
C LEU A 267 -37.65 5.80 6.28
N GLY A 268 -37.79 5.70 7.60
CA GLY A 268 -38.91 6.28 8.35
C GLY A 268 -38.84 7.80 8.43
N MET A 269 -37.63 8.36 8.53
CA MET A 269 -37.40 9.82 8.56
C MET A 269 -37.90 10.53 7.28
N TYR A 270 -37.67 9.96 6.10
CA TYR A 270 -38.12 10.54 4.82
C TYR A 270 -39.62 10.41 4.58
N SER A 271 -40.28 9.42 5.19
CA SER A 271 -41.74 9.22 5.12
C SER A 271 -42.53 10.37 5.74
N LYS A 272 -41.94 11.05 6.73
CA LYS A 272 -42.54 12.21 7.41
C LYS A 272 -42.68 13.44 6.51
N LEU A 273 -41.76 13.64 5.56
CA LEU A 273 -41.82 14.71 4.54
C LEU A 273 -42.98 14.49 3.54
N HIS A 274 -43.32 13.23 3.25
CA HIS A 274 -44.48 12.86 2.43
C HIS A 274 -45.82 13.09 3.13
N LEU A 275 -45.87 13.11 4.47
CA LEU A 275 -47.08 13.48 5.22
C LEU A 275 -47.45 14.96 5.07
N THR A 276 -46.48 15.84 4.83
CA THR A 276 -46.71 17.27 4.52
C THR A 276 -47.37 17.45 3.14
N TYR A 277 -47.06 16.56 2.17
CA TYR A 277 -47.75 16.48 0.88
C TYR A 277 -49.18 15.95 0.97
N GLY A 278 -49.60 15.40 2.13
CA GLY A 278 -50.95 14.91 2.37
C GLY A 278 -52.06 15.97 2.30
N GLN A 279 -51.71 17.24 2.04
CA GLN A 279 -52.65 18.34 1.80
C GLN A 279 -52.91 18.63 0.30
N MET A 280 -52.20 17.98 -0.62
CA MET A 280 -52.36 18.17 -2.08
C MET A 280 -53.25 17.08 -2.69
N ASN A 281 -53.98 17.41 -3.76
CA ASN A 281 -54.78 16.44 -4.51
C ASN A 281 -53.90 15.32 -5.08
N ASP A 282 -54.38 14.06 -5.08
CA ASP A 282 -53.63 12.88 -5.54
C ASP A 282 -53.09 13.04 -6.99
N GLU A 283 -53.82 13.77 -7.84
CA GLU A 283 -53.41 14.05 -9.22
C GLU A 283 -52.23 15.04 -9.30
N GLU A 284 -52.18 16.04 -8.42
CA GLU A 284 -51.06 16.99 -8.34
C GLU A 284 -49.81 16.33 -7.73
N LYS A 285 -50.02 15.46 -6.74
CA LYS A 285 -48.95 14.64 -6.14
C LYS A 285 -48.31 13.73 -7.18
N GLY A 286 -49.11 13.03 -7.98
CA GLY A 286 -48.62 12.19 -9.08
C GLY A 286 -47.85 12.98 -10.16
N LYS A 287 -48.33 14.17 -10.53
CA LYS A 287 -47.63 15.06 -11.49
C LYS A 287 -46.28 15.53 -10.96
N LYS A 288 -46.20 15.92 -9.68
CA LYS A 288 -44.96 16.39 -9.07
C LYS A 288 -43.93 15.27 -8.91
N LEU A 289 -44.36 14.09 -8.45
CA LEU A 289 -43.51 12.91 -8.33
C LEU A 289 -42.93 12.49 -9.70
N ASN A 290 -43.75 12.51 -10.75
CA ASN A 290 -43.31 12.21 -12.09
C ASN A 290 -42.31 13.26 -12.63
N ALA A 291 -42.56 14.54 -12.38
CA ALA A 291 -41.63 15.61 -12.75
C ALA A 291 -40.26 15.48 -12.02
N GLU A 292 -40.27 15.14 -10.73
CA GLU A 292 -39.05 14.88 -9.95
C GLU A 292 -38.29 13.65 -10.46
N LEU A 293 -39.01 12.56 -10.75
CA LEU A 293 -38.42 11.34 -11.31
C LEU A 293 -37.79 11.59 -12.69
N ILE A 294 -38.46 12.33 -13.57
CA ILE A 294 -37.91 12.72 -14.88
C ILE A 294 -36.63 13.54 -14.69
N SER A 295 -36.63 14.49 -13.76
CA SER A 295 -35.45 15.31 -13.44
C SER A 295 -34.28 14.45 -12.95
N ILE A 296 -34.54 13.47 -12.06
CA ILE A 296 -33.55 12.51 -11.57
C ILE A 296 -32.97 11.68 -12.74
N ILE A 297 -33.82 11.13 -13.61
CA ILE A 297 -33.39 10.31 -14.75
C ILE A 297 -32.53 11.13 -15.72
N LEU A 298 -32.95 12.36 -16.05
CA LEU A 298 -32.20 13.24 -16.93
C LEU A 298 -30.82 13.59 -16.35
N ARG A 299 -30.77 13.91 -15.05
CA ARG A 299 -29.51 14.19 -14.34
C ARG A 299 -28.61 12.96 -14.27
N HIS A 300 -29.16 11.78 -14.01
CA HIS A 300 -28.40 10.53 -14.01
C HIS A 300 -27.78 10.23 -15.38
N ARG A 301 -28.56 10.37 -16.46
CA ARG A 301 -28.09 10.20 -17.83
C ARG A 301 -26.99 11.19 -18.19
N ALA A 302 -27.14 12.45 -17.77
CA ALA A 302 -26.10 13.46 -17.93
C ALA A 302 -24.80 13.06 -17.21
N LEU A 303 -24.88 12.63 -15.94
CA LEU A 303 -23.70 12.20 -15.18
C LEU A 303 -23.00 10.98 -15.77
N ILE A 304 -23.73 9.98 -16.28
CA ILE A 304 -23.15 8.83 -16.98
C ILE A 304 -22.38 9.29 -18.22
N ARG A 305 -22.97 10.17 -19.03
CA ARG A 305 -22.31 10.73 -20.20
C ARG A 305 -21.05 11.50 -19.83
N LEU A 306 -21.12 12.41 -18.85
CA LEU A 306 -19.97 13.20 -18.40
C LEU A 306 -18.86 12.32 -17.83
N SER A 307 -19.20 11.25 -17.12
CA SER A 307 -18.23 10.25 -16.65
C SER A 307 -17.53 9.55 -17.81
N SER A 308 -18.28 9.16 -18.84
CA SER A 308 -17.72 8.54 -20.06
C SER A 308 -16.84 9.51 -20.84
N ASP A 309 -17.20 10.79 -20.91
CA ASP A 309 -16.36 11.83 -21.53
C ASP A 309 -15.02 11.96 -20.79
N VAL A 310 -15.03 12.00 -19.45
CA VAL A 310 -13.80 12.03 -18.62
C VAL A 310 -12.95 10.78 -18.85
N GLU A 311 -13.56 9.60 -18.86
CA GLU A 311 -12.85 8.33 -19.11
C GLU A 311 -12.15 8.36 -20.48
N ASN A 312 -12.87 8.65 -21.55
CA ASN A 312 -12.30 8.71 -22.91
C ASN A 312 -11.14 9.71 -23.02
N MET A 313 -11.21 10.83 -22.30
CA MET A 313 -10.18 11.86 -22.31
C MET A 313 -8.92 11.39 -21.56
N TYR A 314 -9.05 10.70 -20.43
CA TYR A 314 -7.93 10.39 -19.54
C TYR A 314 -7.39 8.95 -19.63
N SER A 315 -8.14 7.95 -20.11
CA SER A 315 -7.74 6.53 -20.11
C SER A 315 -6.36 6.26 -20.70
N PHE A 316 -6.08 6.75 -21.92
CA PHE A 316 -4.75 6.58 -22.51
C PHE A 316 -3.64 7.25 -21.69
N SER A 317 -3.92 8.42 -21.10
CA SER A 317 -2.90 9.09 -20.30
C SER A 317 -2.65 8.40 -18.97
N LEU A 318 -3.68 7.79 -18.37
CA LEU A 318 -3.57 6.97 -17.18
C LEU A 318 -2.82 5.67 -17.45
N LEU A 319 -3.05 5.04 -18.61
CA LEU A 319 -2.30 3.86 -19.03
C LEU A 319 -0.81 4.16 -19.17
N VAL A 320 -0.45 5.24 -19.86
CA VAL A 320 0.97 5.63 -20.00
C VAL A 320 1.58 5.99 -18.64
N ASN A 321 0.83 6.68 -17.77
CA ASN A 321 1.25 6.94 -16.39
C ASN A 321 1.53 5.66 -15.61
N PHE A 322 0.61 4.70 -15.67
CA PHE A 322 0.74 3.42 -14.98
C PHE A 322 1.97 2.66 -15.47
N LEU A 323 2.14 2.52 -16.78
CA LEU A 323 3.31 1.85 -17.36
C LEU A 323 4.61 2.55 -16.97
N ASN A 324 4.65 3.88 -17.03
CA ASN A 324 5.83 4.65 -16.65
C ASN A 324 6.15 4.45 -15.15
N SER A 325 5.15 4.55 -14.28
CA SER A 325 5.33 4.33 -12.84
C SER A 325 5.77 2.91 -12.50
N SER A 326 5.21 1.88 -13.15
CA SER A 326 5.64 0.49 -12.94
C SER A 326 7.11 0.29 -13.32
N ILE A 327 7.51 0.82 -14.47
CA ILE A 327 8.90 0.81 -14.92
C ILE A 327 9.80 1.52 -13.89
N ILE A 328 9.44 2.74 -13.48
CA ILE A 328 10.21 3.52 -12.51
C ILE A 328 10.36 2.76 -11.19
N ILE A 329 9.27 2.20 -10.65
CA ILE A 329 9.31 1.46 -9.38
C ILE A 329 10.25 0.27 -9.49
N CYS A 330 10.08 -0.59 -10.51
CA CYS A 330 10.94 -1.74 -10.72
C CYS A 330 12.44 -1.35 -10.81
N PHE A 331 12.76 -0.24 -11.45
CA PHE A 331 14.14 0.23 -11.58
C PHE A 331 14.66 0.96 -10.34
N CYS A 332 13.84 1.71 -9.61
CA CYS A 332 14.22 2.27 -8.31
C CYS A 332 14.59 1.14 -7.35
N LEU A 333 13.82 0.05 -7.32
CA LEU A 333 14.17 -1.15 -6.55
C LEU A 333 15.54 -1.72 -6.97
N PHE A 334 15.80 -1.81 -8.27
CA PHE A 334 17.11 -2.25 -8.79
C PHE A 334 18.27 -1.33 -8.38
N CYS A 335 18.09 -0.01 -8.46
CA CYS A 335 19.10 0.98 -8.07
C CYS A 335 19.39 0.94 -6.56
N CYS A 336 18.36 0.85 -5.72
CA CYS A 336 18.53 0.71 -4.27
C CYS A 336 19.30 -0.57 -3.92
N ALA A 337 18.97 -1.69 -4.56
CA ALA A 337 19.70 -2.95 -4.39
C ALA A 337 21.19 -2.81 -4.77
N ARG A 338 21.51 -2.09 -5.85
CA ARG A 338 22.89 -1.86 -6.29
C ARG A 338 23.67 -0.94 -5.36
N GLN A 339 23.03 0.10 -4.81
CA GLN A 339 23.69 1.05 -3.91
C GLN A 339 24.00 0.40 -2.56
N ASN A 340 23.09 -0.44 -2.04
CA ASN A 340 23.36 -1.28 -0.87
C ASN A 340 24.55 -2.22 -1.10
N LEU A 341 24.67 -2.82 -2.30
CA LEU A 341 25.82 -3.66 -2.65
C LEU A 341 27.16 -2.88 -2.65
N HIS A 342 27.17 -1.63 -3.12
CA HIS A 342 28.37 -0.79 -3.12
C HIS A 342 28.77 -0.35 -1.71
N LEU A 343 27.79 -0.03 -0.87
CA LEU A 343 28.01 0.27 0.56
C LEU A 343 28.57 -0.95 1.28
N ASN A 344 27.98 -2.13 1.09
CA ASN A 344 28.47 -3.39 1.69
C ASN A 344 29.90 -3.72 1.24
N ASN A 345 30.25 -3.51 -0.03
CA ASN A 345 31.61 -3.71 -0.52
C ASN A 345 32.63 -2.71 0.06
N MET A 346 32.24 -1.45 0.27
CA MET A 346 33.10 -0.46 0.92
C MET A 346 33.25 -0.74 2.43
N SER A 347 32.17 -1.13 3.11
CA SER A 347 32.19 -1.55 4.52
C SER A 347 33.03 -2.80 4.72
N ASN A 348 32.91 -3.81 3.84
CA ASN A 348 33.76 -5.01 3.88
C ASN A 348 35.23 -4.71 3.59
N LYS A 349 35.53 -3.73 2.73
CA LYS A 349 36.90 -3.29 2.49
C LYS A 349 37.47 -2.56 3.72
N ARG A 350 36.65 -1.72 4.38
CA ARG A 350 37.00 -1.06 5.65
C ARG A 350 37.20 -2.06 6.79
N ASN A 351 36.33 -3.04 6.92
CA ASN A 351 36.42 -4.09 7.94
C ASN A 351 37.66 -4.98 7.72
N LYS A 352 38.02 -5.29 6.47
CA LYS A 352 39.29 -5.98 6.15
C LYS A 352 40.53 -5.13 6.43
N GLU A 353 40.45 -3.82 6.27
CA GLU A 353 41.53 -2.89 6.66
C GLU A 353 41.66 -2.77 8.19
N ILE A 354 40.55 -2.85 8.92
CA ILE A 354 40.51 -2.87 10.40
C ILE A 354 41.03 -4.22 10.94
N GLU A 355 40.61 -5.35 10.37
CA GLU A 355 41.13 -6.68 10.73
C GLU A 355 42.63 -6.82 10.44
N LYS A 356 43.14 -6.17 9.40
CA LYS A 356 44.60 -6.08 9.13
C LYS A 356 45.35 -5.23 10.16
N GLN A 357 44.73 -4.18 10.69
CA GLN A 357 45.35 -3.35 11.73
C GLN A 357 45.28 -4.01 13.12
N GLU A 358 44.28 -4.84 13.40
CA GLU A 358 44.18 -5.59 14.67
C GLU A 358 45.07 -6.84 14.71
N SER A 359 45.45 -7.39 13.54
CA SER A 359 46.34 -8.56 13.44
C SER A 359 47.84 -8.22 13.31
N GLU A 360 48.22 -6.94 13.21
CA GLU A 360 49.62 -6.49 13.13
C GLU A 360 50.20 -5.98 14.48
N SER A 361 49.67 -6.45 15.61
CA SER A 361 50.20 -6.09 16.95
C SER A 361 50.98 -7.19 17.68
N GLU A 362 51.36 -8.28 17.01
CA GLU A 362 52.38 -9.22 17.51
C GLU A 362 53.34 -9.69 16.39
N GLU A 363 54.62 -9.31 16.54
CA GLU A 363 55.86 -9.86 15.94
C GLU A 363 56.29 -9.48 14.50
N ASP A 364 57.14 -8.43 14.46
CA ASP A 364 58.39 -8.19 13.70
C ASP A 364 58.59 -8.58 12.21
N GLN A 365 58.88 -7.53 11.43
CA GLN A 365 59.90 -7.36 10.37
C GLN A 365 60.05 -8.45 9.28
N ASP A 366 59.54 -8.13 8.07
CA ASP A 366 60.37 -8.24 6.86
C ASP A 366 60.02 -7.16 5.83
N SER A 367 61.06 -6.60 5.21
CA SER A 367 60.98 -5.55 4.20
C SER A 367 60.90 -6.19 2.81
N GLY A 368 59.82 -5.95 2.08
CA GLY A 368 59.70 -6.37 0.68
C GLY A 368 58.73 -5.47 -0.07
N SER A 369 59.28 -4.52 -0.83
CA SER A 369 58.55 -3.67 -1.78
C SER A 369 57.87 -4.51 -2.86
N GLU A 370 56.66 -4.14 -3.27
CA GLU A 370 56.31 -4.16 -4.70
C GLU A 370 55.14 -3.21 -5.00
N LYS A 371 55.25 -2.56 -6.16
CA LYS A 371 54.31 -1.60 -6.73
C LYS A 371 53.20 -2.36 -7.44
N ASP A 372 51.95 -1.96 -7.22
CA ASP A 372 50.87 -2.26 -8.16
C ASP A 372 50.48 -1.00 -8.92
N SER A 373 51.04 -0.87 -10.12
CA SER A 373 50.25 -0.49 -11.27
C SER A 373 49.59 -1.78 -11.79
N ASP A 374 48.29 -1.78 -12.06
CA ASP A 374 47.85 -1.95 -13.44
C ASP A 374 46.34 -1.79 -13.59
N PHE A 375 46.03 -1.17 -14.73
CA PHE A 375 44.77 -1.09 -15.41
C PHE A 375 44.58 -2.40 -16.20
N ASP A 376 43.43 -3.05 -16.05
CA ASP A 376 42.73 -3.84 -17.09
C ASP A 376 41.33 -4.12 -16.53
N SER A 377 40.24 -3.65 -17.15
CA SER A 377 39.67 -4.22 -18.38
C SER A 377 39.51 -5.73 -18.29
N ASP A 378 38.40 -6.17 -17.69
CA ASP A 378 37.68 -7.31 -18.23
C ASP A 378 36.21 -7.26 -17.83
N GLY A 379 35.39 -7.10 -18.86
CA GLY A 379 33.94 -7.27 -18.82
C GLY A 379 33.58 -8.74 -18.70
N ASN A 380 33.78 -9.32 -17.51
CA ASN A 380 33.14 -10.57 -17.18
C ASN A 380 31.71 -10.30 -16.70
N PHE A 381 30.79 -10.54 -17.63
CA PHE A 381 29.40 -10.87 -17.38
C PHE A 381 29.32 -11.94 -16.27
N VAL A 382 29.00 -11.53 -15.05
CA VAL A 382 28.46 -12.45 -14.04
C VAL A 382 26.96 -12.41 -14.24
N GLY A 383 26.49 -13.22 -15.19
CA GLY A 383 25.09 -13.63 -15.25
C GLY A 383 24.71 -14.23 -13.90
N ASP A 384 23.52 -13.87 -13.42
CA ASP A 384 22.91 -14.37 -12.20
C ASP A 384 23.76 -14.19 -10.93
N LYS A 385 23.87 -12.94 -10.45
CA LYS A 385 24.06 -12.76 -9.00
C LYS A 385 22.69 -12.80 -8.35
N GLU A 386 22.30 -14.00 -7.91
CA GLU A 386 21.22 -14.21 -6.95
C GLU A 386 21.39 -13.19 -5.82
N LEU A 387 20.36 -12.37 -5.57
CA LEU A 387 20.26 -11.61 -4.32
C LEU A 387 20.18 -12.64 -3.20
N GLN A 388 21.32 -12.99 -2.61
CA GLN A 388 21.39 -13.80 -1.40
C GLN A 388 20.87 -12.93 -0.26
N ALA A 389 19.57 -13.04 0.01
CA ALA A 389 18.99 -12.54 1.23
C ALA A 389 19.38 -13.51 2.35
N ASP A 390 20.33 -13.11 3.17
CA ASP A 390 20.71 -13.88 4.35
C ASP A 390 19.69 -13.62 5.45
N PHE A 391 19.03 -14.70 5.88
CA PHE A 391 18.09 -14.70 6.98
C PHE A 391 18.75 -15.31 8.21
N GLU A 392 18.66 -14.61 9.34
CA GLU A 392 19.18 -15.09 10.61
C GLU A 392 18.04 -15.29 11.61
N GLY A 393 18.15 -16.39 12.37
CA GLY A 393 17.31 -16.64 13.54
C GLY A 393 17.91 -15.96 14.76
N ARG A 394 17.24 -14.93 15.30
CA ARG A 394 17.62 -14.26 16.55
C ARG A 394 16.58 -14.54 17.64
N ASN A 395 16.91 -14.24 18.89
CA ASN A 395 15.93 -14.38 19.98
C ASN A 395 14.83 -13.31 19.84
N PRO A 396 13.57 -13.62 20.21
CA PRO A 396 12.49 -12.63 20.22
C PRO A 396 12.76 -11.50 21.22
N GLU A 397 12.57 -10.26 20.79
CA GLU A 397 12.72 -9.04 21.60
C GLU A 397 11.42 -8.21 21.65
N ASP A 398 11.37 -7.18 22.50
CA ASP A 398 10.15 -6.37 22.66
C ASP A 398 9.76 -5.59 21.38
N CYS A 399 10.74 -5.22 20.53
CA CYS A 399 10.48 -4.62 19.21
C CYS A 399 9.76 -5.59 18.26
N ASP A 400 9.91 -6.90 18.44
CA ASP A 400 9.31 -7.92 17.58
C ASP A 400 7.81 -8.14 17.83
N PHE A 401 7.24 -7.49 18.85
CA PHE A 401 5.87 -7.70 19.30
C PHE A 401 4.84 -7.65 18.16
N HIS A 402 4.95 -6.65 17.28
CA HIS A 402 3.98 -6.50 16.19
C HIS A 402 4.14 -7.59 15.12
N GLY A 403 5.38 -7.88 14.70
CA GLY A 403 5.67 -8.92 13.70
C GLY A 403 5.24 -10.31 14.16
N ILE A 404 5.52 -10.66 15.42
CA ILE A 404 5.08 -11.92 16.02
C ILE A 404 3.55 -11.98 16.08
N LYS A 405 2.89 -10.91 16.53
CA LYS A 405 1.42 -10.84 16.58
C LYS A 405 0.79 -11.01 15.20
N GLN A 406 1.42 -10.49 14.15
CA GLN A 406 0.96 -10.64 12.76
C GLN A 406 1.07 -12.09 12.28
N LEU A 407 2.18 -12.78 12.55
CA LEU A 407 2.35 -14.20 12.22
C LEU A 407 1.35 -15.08 12.98
N LEU A 408 1.16 -14.82 14.27
CA LEU A 408 0.15 -15.52 15.08
C LEU A 408 -1.27 -15.31 14.56
N ARG A 409 -1.59 -14.14 14.02
CA ARG A 409 -2.88 -13.86 13.38
C ARG A 409 -3.10 -14.72 12.13
N GLN A 410 -2.05 -15.07 11.39
CA GLN A 410 -2.18 -15.99 10.26
C GLN A 410 -2.44 -17.43 10.71
N LEU A 411 -1.82 -17.86 11.82
CA LEU A 411 -2.03 -19.20 12.37
C LEU A 411 -3.45 -19.38 12.94
N PHE A 412 -3.87 -18.43 13.79
CA PHE A 412 -5.11 -18.49 14.57
C PHE A 412 -6.33 -17.79 13.93
N LEU A 413 -6.15 -17.06 12.82
CA LEU A 413 -7.20 -16.39 12.03
C LEU A 413 -8.17 -15.58 12.91
N LYS A 414 -9.48 -15.83 12.80
CA LYS A 414 -10.55 -15.13 13.53
C LYS A 414 -10.90 -15.79 14.88
N SER A 415 -10.03 -16.65 15.41
CA SER A 415 -10.29 -17.28 16.71
C SER A 415 -10.18 -16.29 17.87
N ASN A 416 -10.90 -16.56 18.96
CA ASN A 416 -10.98 -15.68 20.14
C ASN A 416 -9.74 -15.75 21.06
N VAL A 417 -8.55 -15.94 20.49
CA VAL A 417 -7.29 -16.01 21.25
C VAL A 417 -6.70 -14.60 21.35
N ASP A 418 -6.30 -14.20 22.56
CA ASP A 418 -5.55 -12.97 22.78
C ASP A 418 -4.12 -13.12 22.23
N LEU A 419 -3.95 -12.73 20.97
CA LEU A 419 -2.67 -12.78 20.24
C LEU A 419 -1.64 -11.81 20.81
N GLY A 420 -2.07 -10.70 21.43
CA GLY A 420 -1.17 -9.75 22.08
C GLY A 420 -0.55 -10.36 23.32
N GLY A 421 -1.38 -10.95 24.19
CA GLY A 421 -0.89 -11.71 25.34
C GLY A 421 0.00 -12.89 24.94
N LEU A 422 -0.32 -13.57 23.84
CA LEU A 422 0.49 -14.68 23.32
C LEU A 422 1.87 -14.21 22.82
N ALA A 423 1.93 -13.11 22.05
CA ALA A 423 3.18 -12.52 21.60
C ALA A 423 4.07 -12.10 22.79
N GLN A 424 3.48 -11.48 23.81
CA GLN A 424 4.22 -11.12 25.03
C GLN A 424 4.76 -12.36 25.77
N ILE A 425 4.01 -13.47 25.81
CA ILE A 425 4.49 -14.71 26.42
C ILE A 425 5.71 -15.25 25.69
N ILE A 426 5.67 -15.24 24.36
CA ILE A 426 6.77 -15.69 23.50
C ILE A 426 8.04 -14.87 23.76
N ILE A 427 7.92 -13.54 23.77
CA ILE A 427 9.04 -12.64 24.07
C ILE A 427 9.55 -12.86 25.51
N SER A 428 8.64 -12.98 26.47
CA SER A 428 8.98 -13.18 27.89
C SER A 428 9.66 -14.51 28.22
N GLN A 429 9.58 -15.52 27.34
CA GLN A 429 10.27 -16.79 27.57
C GLN A 429 11.78 -16.64 27.49
N ASN A 430 12.27 -15.60 26.77
CA ASN A 430 13.64 -15.12 26.67
C ASN A 430 14.63 -16.24 26.97
N TYR A 431 14.83 -17.20 26.05
CA TYR A 431 15.80 -18.33 26.04
C TYR A 431 15.34 -19.51 25.14
N VAL A 432 14.06 -19.53 24.71
CA VAL A 432 13.49 -20.62 23.90
C VAL A 432 12.67 -20.03 22.75
N GLY A 433 13.15 -20.25 21.53
CA GLY A 433 12.54 -19.82 20.29
C GLY A 433 13.32 -18.73 19.59
N SER A 434 13.12 -18.63 18.28
CA SER A 434 13.81 -17.67 17.41
C SER A 434 12.83 -16.98 16.46
N VAL A 435 13.08 -15.70 16.21
CA VAL A 435 12.47 -14.91 15.13
C VAL A 435 13.42 -14.85 13.94
N VAL A 436 12.87 -14.89 12.73
CA VAL A 436 13.62 -14.76 11.48
C VAL A 436 13.61 -13.30 11.07
N LYS A 437 14.79 -12.69 10.97
CA LYS A 437 14.98 -11.36 10.39
C LYS A 437 15.96 -11.44 9.23
N GLN A 438 15.87 -10.47 8.32
CA GLN A 438 16.90 -10.29 7.30
C GLN A 438 18.12 -9.65 7.97
N CYS A 439 19.32 -10.19 7.70
CA CYS A 439 20.56 -9.54 8.10
C CYS A 439 20.68 -8.22 7.33
N LEU A 440 20.38 -7.11 7.99
CA LEU A 440 20.91 -5.80 7.61
C LEU A 440 22.24 -5.69 8.35
N ASP A 441 23.36 -5.56 7.64
CA ASP A 441 24.64 -5.26 8.30
C ASP A 441 24.47 -3.94 9.07
N ASP A 442 24.58 -4.02 10.40
CA ASP A 442 24.41 -2.88 11.31
C ASP A 442 25.39 -1.76 10.93
N GLY A 443 24.87 -0.72 10.30
CA GLY A 443 25.64 0.45 9.87
C GLY A 443 24.74 1.62 9.51
N GLN A 444 24.38 2.40 10.54
CA GLN A 444 23.81 3.76 10.47
C GLN A 444 22.34 3.86 10.03
N ASP A 445 21.41 3.98 10.99
CA ASP A 445 20.90 5.26 11.50
C ASP A 445 19.81 4.96 12.57
N GLU A 446 20.09 5.28 13.83
CA GLU A 446 19.14 5.15 14.96
C GLU A 446 18.16 6.34 15.07
N ASP A 447 17.95 7.12 13.99
CA ASP A 447 17.09 8.31 14.03
C ASP A 447 16.12 8.35 12.82
N ASP A 448 15.24 7.36 12.67
CA ASP A 448 14.02 7.48 11.86
C ASP A 448 12.79 7.03 12.68
N ASP A 449 12.27 7.96 13.50
CA ASP A 449 10.97 7.89 14.17
C ASP A 449 9.80 8.07 13.16
N GLU A 450 9.77 7.29 12.07
CA GLU A 450 8.58 7.13 11.22
C GLU A 450 8.11 5.66 11.23
N ASP A 451 7.32 5.36 12.25
CA ASP A 451 6.48 4.17 12.47
C ASP A 451 5.63 3.81 11.24
N ASP A 452 6.08 2.82 10.45
CA ASP A 452 5.20 1.86 9.79
C ASP A 452 5.43 0.51 10.47
N GLY A 453 4.63 0.22 11.52
CA GLY A 453 4.77 -0.88 12.48
C GLY A 453 4.75 -2.32 11.94
N SER A 454 5.40 -2.62 10.81
CA SER A 454 5.80 -3.96 10.39
C SER A 454 7.31 -4.14 10.57
N ASP A 455 7.74 -4.14 11.83
CA ASP A 455 9.13 -4.44 12.18
C ASP A 455 9.50 -5.84 11.66
N GLY A 456 10.61 -5.94 10.91
CA GLY A 456 11.05 -6.97 9.94
C GLY A 456 11.10 -8.46 10.33
N VAL A 457 10.10 -8.99 11.03
CA VAL A 457 10.00 -10.41 11.42
C VAL A 457 9.30 -11.22 10.32
N PHE A 458 10.05 -12.09 9.66
CA PHE A 458 9.58 -12.93 8.55
C PHE A 458 9.13 -14.33 8.96
N GLY A 459 9.47 -14.75 10.19
CA GLY A 459 9.12 -16.05 10.72
C GLY A 459 9.38 -16.15 12.22
N ILE A 460 8.80 -17.18 12.83
CA ILE A 460 8.97 -17.52 14.24
C ILE A 460 8.91 -19.03 14.45
N THR A 461 9.85 -19.55 15.22
CA THR A 461 9.89 -20.95 15.65
C THR A 461 10.08 -21.00 17.16
N THR A 462 9.09 -21.48 17.92
CA THR A 462 9.16 -21.55 19.39
C THR A 462 8.31 -22.69 19.96
N VAL A 463 8.53 -23.02 21.24
CA VAL A 463 7.75 -24.01 22.00
C VAL A 463 7.27 -23.42 23.33
N LEU A 464 5.95 -23.35 23.49
CA LEU A 464 5.29 -22.84 24.69
C LEU A 464 4.87 -23.98 25.62
N ASN A 465 5.20 -23.88 26.92
CA ASN A 465 4.62 -24.79 27.92
C ASN A 465 3.22 -24.31 28.34
N ILE A 466 2.18 -24.91 27.74
CA ILE A 466 0.77 -24.56 28.00
C ILE A 466 0.21 -25.16 29.31
N THR A 467 0.90 -26.14 29.89
CA THR A 467 0.54 -26.69 31.21
C THR A 467 0.99 -25.76 32.34
N LYS A 468 2.23 -25.24 32.27
CA LYS A 468 2.78 -24.32 33.27
C LYS A 468 2.10 -22.96 33.24
N ARG A 469 1.86 -22.41 32.04
CA ARG A 469 1.25 -21.08 31.86
C ARG A 469 -0.28 -21.13 31.83
N LYS A 470 -0.89 -22.16 32.43
CA LYS A 470 -2.34 -22.41 32.40
C LYS A 470 -3.20 -21.28 32.94
N GLU A 471 -2.65 -20.41 33.80
CA GLU A 471 -3.40 -19.32 34.42
C GLU A 471 -3.56 -18.10 33.51
N GLU A 472 -2.72 -17.97 32.48
CA GLU A 472 -2.75 -16.87 31.52
C GLU A 472 -3.99 -16.96 30.61
N ASN A 473 -4.62 -15.81 30.33
CA ASN A 473 -5.88 -15.77 29.59
C ASN A 473 -5.75 -16.35 28.17
N CYS A 474 -4.67 -16.00 27.45
CA CYS A 474 -4.42 -16.51 26.09
C CYS A 474 -4.21 -18.03 26.09
N ILE A 475 -3.56 -18.60 27.10
CA ILE A 475 -3.34 -20.06 27.22
C ILE A 475 -4.64 -20.78 27.58
N LYS A 476 -5.48 -20.19 28.46
CA LYS A 476 -6.83 -20.71 28.74
C LYS A 476 -7.68 -20.75 27.46
N GLN A 477 -7.61 -19.70 26.65
CA GLN A 477 -8.31 -19.62 25.36
C GLN A 477 -7.80 -20.68 24.38
N ILE A 478 -6.49 -20.87 24.26
CA ILE A 478 -5.90 -21.92 23.40
C ILE A 478 -6.32 -23.32 23.85
N ARG A 479 -6.28 -23.63 25.15
CA ARG A 479 -6.72 -24.93 25.66
C ARG A 479 -8.20 -25.19 25.39
N THR A 480 -9.03 -24.17 25.55
CA THR A 480 -10.45 -24.22 25.21
C THR A 480 -10.64 -24.43 23.72
N LEU A 481 -9.93 -23.67 22.88
CA LEU A 481 -9.97 -23.78 21.42
C LEU A 481 -9.60 -25.18 20.96
N LEU A 482 -8.47 -25.73 21.40
CA LEU A 482 -8.03 -27.08 21.05
C LEU A 482 -9.05 -28.15 21.46
N THR A 483 -9.69 -27.98 22.61
CA THR A 483 -10.74 -28.89 23.09
C THR A 483 -12.00 -28.81 22.21
N THR A 484 -12.45 -27.59 21.87
CA THR A 484 -13.60 -27.38 20.98
C THR A 484 -13.32 -27.94 19.59
N LEU A 485 -12.17 -27.63 19.00
CA LEU A 485 -11.79 -28.11 17.68
C LEU A 485 -11.70 -29.64 17.62
N ALA A 486 -11.17 -30.27 18.68
CA ALA A 486 -11.15 -31.73 18.77
C ALA A 486 -12.56 -32.32 18.89
N ASN A 487 -13.45 -31.70 19.68
CA ASN A 487 -14.83 -32.15 19.84
C ASN A 487 -15.64 -32.08 18.53
N ASP A 488 -15.36 -31.08 17.70
CA ASP A 488 -16.10 -30.86 16.46
C ASP A 488 -15.55 -31.72 15.31
N ASN A 489 -14.23 -31.93 15.22
CA ASN A 489 -13.60 -32.49 14.02
C ASN A 489 -12.85 -33.82 14.21
N ALA A 490 -12.51 -34.23 15.44
CA ALA A 490 -11.68 -35.41 15.66
C ALA A 490 -12.50 -36.71 15.89
N ASP A 491 -11.82 -37.86 15.82
CA ASP A 491 -12.37 -39.16 16.21
C ASP A 491 -12.42 -39.32 17.75
N ASP A 492 -13.29 -40.21 18.24
CA ASP A 492 -13.53 -40.38 19.69
C ASP A 492 -12.26 -40.71 20.49
N ARG A 493 -11.31 -41.42 19.88
CA ARG A 493 -10.01 -41.72 20.48
C ARG A 493 -9.16 -40.47 20.65
N THR A 494 -9.07 -39.64 19.61
CA THR A 494 -8.31 -38.39 19.63
C THR A 494 -8.96 -37.35 20.55
N LYS A 495 -10.29 -37.26 20.59
CA LYS A 495 -11.03 -36.45 21.56
C LYS A 495 -10.66 -36.81 23.00
N GLY A 496 -10.70 -38.11 23.31
CA GLY A 496 -10.32 -38.62 24.63
C GLY A 496 -8.85 -38.31 24.96
N LEU A 497 -7.96 -38.39 23.96
CA LEU A 497 -6.55 -38.04 24.14
C LEU A 497 -6.34 -36.55 24.40
N VAL A 498 -6.91 -35.66 23.58
CA VAL A 498 -6.81 -34.20 23.74
C VAL A 498 -7.36 -33.76 25.10
N SER A 499 -8.54 -34.25 25.48
CA SER A 499 -9.14 -33.96 26.79
C SER A 499 -8.25 -34.44 27.94
N LYS A 500 -7.64 -35.61 27.81
CA LYS A 500 -6.73 -36.16 28.81
C LYS A 500 -5.45 -35.34 28.93
N ILE A 501 -4.75 -35.05 27.83
CA ILE A 501 -3.46 -34.31 27.88
C ILE A 501 -3.65 -32.87 28.34
N LEU A 502 -4.79 -32.24 28.01
CA LEU A 502 -5.10 -30.87 28.43
C LEU A 502 -5.73 -30.81 29.83
N SER A 503 -6.13 -31.91 30.45
CA SER A 503 -6.60 -31.93 31.85
C SER A 503 -5.51 -32.33 32.84
N ASP A 504 -4.45 -32.98 32.35
CA ASP A 504 -3.32 -33.41 33.16
C ASP A 504 -2.44 -32.22 33.55
N GLU A 505 -2.19 -32.08 34.85
CA GLU A 505 -1.33 -31.02 35.41
C GLU A 505 0.07 -31.52 35.75
N ALA A 506 0.25 -32.84 35.89
CA ALA A 506 1.52 -33.44 36.26
C ALA A 506 2.46 -33.54 35.05
N ASN A 507 1.90 -33.75 33.86
CA ASN A 507 2.65 -33.90 32.64
C ASN A 507 2.58 -32.63 31.78
N HIS A 508 3.74 -32.07 31.44
CA HIS A 508 3.80 -30.86 30.63
C HIS A 508 3.51 -31.13 29.16
N VAL A 509 2.68 -30.27 28.58
CA VAL A 509 2.37 -30.24 27.15
C VAL A 509 3.04 -29.01 26.53
N GLY A 510 3.75 -29.23 25.42
CA GLY A 510 4.36 -28.17 24.63
C GLY A 510 3.52 -27.85 23.41
N LEU A 511 3.28 -26.57 23.14
CA LEU A 511 2.70 -26.10 21.88
C LEU A 511 3.82 -25.58 21.00
N VAL A 512 4.06 -26.25 19.88
CA VAL A 512 5.02 -25.84 18.86
C VAL A 512 4.36 -24.82 17.95
N ILE A 513 4.98 -23.65 17.82
CA ILE A 513 4.58 -22.61 16.88
C ILE A 513 5.72 -22.46 15.89
N ASN A 514 5.45 -22.81 14.64
CA ASN A 514 6.36 -22.64 13.52
C ASN A 514 5.62 -21.93 12.41
N GLU A 515 5.89 -20.63 12.24
CA GLU A 515 5.22 -19.80 11.25
C GLU A 515 6.23 -18.98 10.47
N ARG A 516 6.03 -18.87 9.16
CA ARG A 516 6.82 -18.00 8.29
C ARG A 516 5.95 -17.49 7.15
N ILE A 517 6.34 -16.36 6.57
CA ILE A 517 5.71 -15.91 5.33
C ILE A 517 6.02 -16.89 4.18
N LEU A 518 5.12 -17.01 3.21
CA LEU A 518 5.20 -18.01 2.13
C LEU A 518 6.47 -17.92 1.27
N ASN A 519 7.08 -16.74 1.18
CA ASN A 519 8.23 -16.49 0.30
C ASN A 519 9.58 -16.85 0.94
N ILE A 520 9.61 -17.35 2.18
CA ILE A 520 10.86 -17.75 2.85
C ILE A 520 11.19 -19.22 2.54
N PRO A 521 12.42 -19.53 2.09
CA PRO A 521 12.83 -20.89 1.77
C PRO A 521 12.73 -21.87 2.93
N ALA A 522 12.39 -23.13 2.64
CA ALA A 522 12.32 -24.21 3.64
C ALA A 522 13.67 -24.50 4.33
N ALA A 523 14.79 -24.21 3.64
CA ALA A 523 16.15 -24.40 4.14
C ALA A 523 16.40 -23.74 5.49
N ILE A 524 15.72 -22.63 5.80
CA ILE A 524 15.89 -21.91 7.08
C ILE A 524 15.31 -22.68 8.28
N SER A 525 14.34 -23.58 8.08
CA SER A 525 13.76 -24.34 9.18
C SER A 525 14.79 -25.23 9.88
N VAL A 526 15.77 -25.75 9.13
CA VAL A 526 16.81 -26.65 9.68
C VAL A 526 17.64 -25.98 10.78
N PRO A 527 18.30 -24.82 10.55
CA PRO A 527 19.04 -24.13 11.61
C PRO A 527 18.13 -23.65 12.75
N LEU A 528 16.89 -23.19 12.46
CA LEU A 528 15.95 -22.76 13.51
C LEU A 528 15.57 -23.89 14.47
N PHE A 529 15.23 -25.07 13.94
CA PHE A 529 14.93 -26.23 14.77
C PHE A 529 16.16 -26.79 15.49
N SER A 530 17.35 -26.69 14.89
CA SER A 530 18.62 -27.06 15.55
C SER A 530 18.95 -26.14 16.73
N SER A 531 18.72 -24.83 16.58
CA SER A 531 18.83 -23.85 17.67
C SER A 531 17.83 -24.16 18.78
N LEU A 532 16.57 -24.40 18.42
CA LEU A 532 15.51 -24.77 19.36
C LEU A 532 15.82 -26.06 20.13
N GLN A 533 16.37 -27.09 19.48
CA GLN A 533 16.86 -28.30 20.19
C GLN A 533 17.91 -27.96 21.23
N SER A 534 18.91 -27.17 20.83
CA SER A 534 20.00 -26.77 21.71
C SER A 534 19.51 -25.94 22.90
N GLU A 535 18.52 -25.07 22.68
CA GLU A 535 17.87 -24.26 23.71
C GLU A 535 17.05 -25.11 24.68
N LEU A 536 16.27 -26.07 24.18
CA LEU A 536 15.51 -26.99 25.02
C LEU A 536 16.45 -27.87 25.87
N ASP A 537 17.54 -28.38 25.29
CA ASP A 537 18.54 -29.14 26.05
C ASP A 537 19.22 -28.30 27.13
N LYS A 538 19.55 -27.03 26.83
CA LYS A 538 20.08 -26.08 27.83
C LYS A 538 19.04 -25.79 28.93
N ALA A 539 17.78 -25.62 28.57
CA ALA A 539 16.70 -25.38 29.51
C ALA A 539 16.47 -26.59 30.43
N LEU A 540 16.51 -27.81 29.88
CA LEU A 540 16.43 -29.07 30.64
C LEU A 540 17.60 -29.22 31.62
N LYS A 541 18.83 -28.92 31.19
CA LYS A 541 20.02 -28.92 32.08
C LYS A 541 19.91 -27.91 33.23
N LYS A 542 19.21 -26.79 33.01
CA LYS A 542 18.91 -25.77 34.03
C LYS A 542 17.68 -26.11 34.88
N ASN A 543 17.13 -27.34 34.79
CA ASN A 543 15.89 -27.77 35.46
C ASN A 543 14.68 -26.87 35.17
N MET A 544 14.64 -26.26 33.98
CA MET A 544 13.46 -25.51 33.54
C MET A 544 12.35 -26.49 33.09
N PRO A 545 11.08 -26.10 33.20
CA PRO A 545 9.94 -26.96 32.88
C PRO A 545 9.69 -27.03 31.38
N TYR A 546 10.63 -27.58 30.63
CA TYR A 546 10.55 -27.87 29.19
C TYR A 546 10.63 -29.38 28.90
N ASN A 547 10.40 -30.21 29.92
CA ASN A 547 10.30 -31.65 29.75
C ASN A 547 8.86 -32.02 29.39
N PHE A 548 8.59 -32.15 28.08
CA PHE A 548 7.25 -32.38 27.55
C PHE A 548 6.94 -33.87 27.43
N GLN A 549 5.77 -34.30 27.91
CA GLN A 549 5.26 -35.64 27.61
C GLN A 549 4.60 -35.67 26.23
N TYR A 550 3.90 -34.60 25.87
CA TYR A 550 3.23 -34.46 24.58
C TYR A 550 3.56 -33.11 23.96
N LEU A 551 3.59 -33.09 22.62
CA LEU A 551 3.73 -31.89 21.81
C LEU A 551 2.52 -31.76 20.90
N ILE A 552 2.00 -30.55 20.78
CA ILE A 552 0.93 -30.19 19.85
C ILE A 552 1.55 -29.26 18.80
N TRP A 553 1.34 -29.58 17.53
CA TRP A 553 1.81 -28.79 16.40
C TRP A 553 0.63 -28.48 15.47
N ILE A 554 0.47 -27.23 15.08
CA ILE A 554 -0.57 -26.79 14.14
C ILE A 554 0.09 -26.51 12.79
N CYS A 555 -0.30 -27.27 11.76
CA CYS A 555 0.21 -27.16 10.39
C CYS A 555 -0.85 -26.52 9.47
N LYS A 556 -0.40 -25.77 8.47
CA LYS A 556 -1.27 -25.19 7.43
C LYS A 556 -1.29 -26.12 6.22
N THR A 557 -2.50 -26.51 5.79
CA THR A 557 -2.71 -27.43 4.67
C THR A 557 -3.78 -26.89 3.72
N TYR A 558 -3.73 -27.28 2.45
CA TYR A 558 -4.71 -26.95 1.42
C TYR A 558 -5.21 -28.24 0.79
N LYS A 559 -6.53 -28.43 0.72
CA LYS A 559 -7.14 -29.59 0.05
C LYS A 559 -7.61 -29.20 -1.34
N THR A 560 -7.30 -30.02 -2.33
CA THR A 560 -7.67 -29.79 -3.74
C THR A 560 -8.77 -30.78 -4.13
N GLY A 561 -10.02 -30.34 -4.17
CA GLY A 561 -11.18 -31.21 -4.48
C GLY A 561 -11.70 -32.06 -3.31
N ASP A 562 -12.66 -32.95 -3.61
CA ASP A 562 -13.34 -33.83 -2.63
C ASP A 562 -12.53 -35.10 -2.27
N ASP A 563 -11.45 -35.39 -2.98
CA ASP A 563 -10.62 -36.57 -2.74
C ASP A 563 -9.51 -36.26 -1.72
N GLU A 564 -9.43 -37.06 -0.65
CA GLU A 564 -8.44 -36.92 0.44
C GLU A 564 -6.96 -37.12 0.01
N SER A 565 -6.70 -37.44 -1.26
CA SER A 565 -5.37 -37.83 -1.75
C SER A 565 -4.41 -36.67 -2.03
N ASP A 566 -4.93 -35.46 -2.29
CA ASP A 566 -4.10 -34.33 -2.72
C ASP A 566 -4.10 -33.20 -1.67
N ILE A 567 -3.55 -33.51 -0.48
CA ILE A 567 -3.29 -32.54 0.59
C ILE A 567 -1.94 -31.86 0.37
N LEU A 568 -1.95 -30.56 0.13
CA LEU A 568 -0.75 -29.73 0.02
C LEU A 568 -0.43 -29.09 1.37
N PHE A 569 0.80 -29.25 1.86
CA PHE A 569 1.28 -28.53 3.04
C PHE A 569 1.83 -27.17 2.64
N ALA A 570 1.51 -26.12 3.40
CA ALA A 570 2.09 -24.78 3.18
C ALA A 570 3.61 -24.81 3.42
N ASN A 571 4.04 -25.55 4.44
CA ASN A 571 5.43 -25.87 4.72
C ASN A 571 5.63 -27.33 4.32
N GLN A 572 6.21 -27.57 3.14
CA GLN A 572 6.37 -28.93 2.60
C GLN A 572 7.16 -29.84 3.54
N GLU A 573 8.12 -29.28 4.29
CA GLU A 573 8.94 -30.02 5.25
C GLU A 573 8.16 -30.58 6.45
N GLU A 574 6.92 -30.12 6.68
CA GLU A 574 6.05 -30.63 7.75
C GLU A 574 5.27 -31.88 7.32
N LYS A 575 5.27 -32.22 6.03
CA LYS A 575 4.57 -33.40 5.48
C LYS A 575 4.93 -34.72 6.18
N PRO A 576 6.22 -35.11 6.35
CA PRO A 576 6.58 -36.36 7.00
C PRO A 576 6.19 -36.40 8.49
N LEU A 577 6.00 -35.24 9.13
CA LEU A 577 5.59 -35.17 10.54
C LEU A 577 4.17 -35.70 10.73
N ALA A 578 3.30 -35.56 9.73
CA ALA A 578 1.93 -36.06 9.82
C ALA A 578 1.87 -37.59 9.98
N GLU A 579 2.79 -38.32 9.35
CA GLU A 579 2.85 -39.79 9.38
C GLU A 579 3.30 -40.33 10.74
N GLU A 580 4.17 -39.60 11.44
CA GLU A 580 4.69 -39.99 12.77
C GLU A 580 3.82 -39.54 13.96
N SER A 581 2.74 -38.82 13.67
CA SER A 581 1.82 -38.29 14.68
C SER A 581 1.09 -39.42 15.42
N LEU A 582 0.95 -39.28 16.74
CA LEU A 582 0.19 -40.21 17.58
C LEU A 582 -1.31 -40.10 17.27
N ALA A 583 -1.76 -38.89 16.99
CA ALA A 583 -3.11 -38.55 16.59
C ALA A 583 -3.09 -37.24 15.79
N SER A 584 -4.01 -37.12 14.84
CA SER A 584 -4.18 -35.90 14.05
C SER A 584 -5.64 -35.68 13.67
N PHE A 585 -6.05 -34.43 13.52
CA PHE A 585 -7.35 -34.07 12.96
C PHE A 585 -7.24 -32.77 12.16
N ASP A 586 -8.11 -32.63 11.16
CA ASP A 586 -8.15 -31.48 10.27
C ASP A 586 -9.32 -30.56 10.64
N VAL A 587 -9.11 -29.26 10.50
CA VAL A 587 -10.13 -28.23 10.73
C VAL A 587 -10.25 -27.39 9.46
N ASP A 588 -11.44 -27.34 8.88
CA ASP A 588 -11.74 -26.43 7.78
C ASP A 588 -11.83 -24.98 8.30
N VAL A 589 -11.06 -24.08 7.70
CA VAL A 589 -11.01 -22.66 8.08
C VAL A 589 -11.46 -21.73 6.96
N THR A 590 -12.16 -22.24 5.94
CA THR A 590 -12.62 -21.49 4.77
C THR A 590 -13.45 -20.26 5.16
N GLU A 591 -14.37 -20.37 6.13
CA GLU A 591 -15.19 -19.23 6.60
C GLU A 591 -14.41 -18.18 7.41
N GLN A 592 -13.28 -18.58 7.99
CA GLN A 592 -12.44 -17.72 8.83
C GLN A 592 -11.34 -17.03 8.03
N ALA A 593 -10.92 -17.62 6.92
CA ALA A 593 -9.98 -17.04 6.00
C ALA A 593 -10.68 -15.93 5.20
N ASP A 594 -10.31 -14.66 5.42
CA ASP A 594 -10.71 -13.54 4.56
C ASP A 594 -10.00 -13.67 3.20
N LEU A 595 -10.33 -14.71 2.43
CA LEU A 595 -9.82 -14.93 1.08
C LEU A 595 -10.69 -14.15 0.10
N SER A 596 -10.49 -12.83 0.05
CA SER A 596 -10.46 -12.22 -1.25
C SER A 596 -9.17 -12.68 -1.92
N GLN A 597 -9.25 -13.25 -3.13
CA GLN A 597 -8.18 -13.21 -4.14
C GLN A 597 -7.29 -14.45 -4.34
N TRP A 598 -7.82 -15.67 -4.34
CA TRP A 598 -7.11 -16.83 -4.94
C TRP A 598 -8.06 -17.78 -5.71
N ASP A 599 -8.86 -17.24 -6.64
CA ASP A 599 -9.37 -18.05 -7.76
C ASP A 599 -8.21 -18.28 -8.73
N TYR A 600 -7.39 -19.29 -8.45
CA TYR A 600 -6.43 -19.81 -9.42
C TYR A 600 -7.21 -20.57 -10.50
N ASP A 601 -6.80 -20.46 -11.77
CA ASP A 601 -7.36 -21.18 -12.93
C ASP A 601 -7.29 -22.73 -12.82
N GLY A 602 -6.81 -23.27 -11.69
CA GLY A 602 -6.66 -24.70 -11.40
C GLY A 602 -7.69 -25.30 -10.44
N GLY A 603 -8.68 -24.53 -9.95
CA GLY A 603 -9.72 -25.00 -9.03
C GLY A 603 -9.58 -24.45 -7.60
N ALA A 604 -10.71 -24.38 -6.88
CA ALA A 604 -10.77 -23.85 -5.53
C ALA A 604 -10.03 -24.78 -4.54
N MET A 605 -8.98 -24.30 -3.90
CA MET A 605 -8.31 -25.00 -2.79
C MET A 605 -8.94 -24.59 -1.46
N THR A 606 -9.33 -25.55 -0.63
CA THR A 606 -9.88 -25.25 0.70
C THR A 606 -8.77 -25.19 1.74
N PRO A 607 -8.59 -24.05 2.46
CA PRO A 607 -7.59 -23.95 3.51
C PRO A 607 -8.04 -24.73 4.75
N CYS A 608 -7.16 -25.61 5.24
CA CYS A 608 -7.36 -26.38 6.46
C CYS A 608 -6.21 -26.17 7.44
N ARG A 609 -6.49 -26.35 8.73
CA ARG A 609 -5.50 -26.43 9.81
C ARG A 609 -5.43 -27.88 10.29
N LYS A 610 -4.27 -28.51 10.17
CA LYS A 610 -4.03 -29.87 10.63
C LYS A 610 -3.35 -29.83 12.00
N ILE A 611 -3.99 -30.39 13.01
CA ILE A 611 -3.45 -30.44 14.38
C ILE A 611 -2.81 -31.82 14.56
N LEU A 612 -1.52 -31.83 14.87
CA LEU A 612 -0.72 -33.03 15.09
C LEU A 612 -0.33 -33.15 16.57
N ILE A 613 -0.46 -34.36 17.13
CA ILE A 613 -0.10 -34.66 18.50
C ILE A 613 1.03 -35.68 18.49
N PHE A 614 2.12 -35.38 19.21
CA PHE A 614 3.30 -36.23 19.31
C PHE A 614 3.62 -36.58 20.75
N GLU A 615 4.33 -37.69 20.95
CA GLU A 615 5.05 -37.94 22.19
C GLU A 615 6.29 -37.04 22.25
N GLY A 616 6.50 -36.35 23.37
CA GLY A 616 7.60 -35.39 23.51
C GLY A 616 9.00 -35.99 23.35
N LYS A 617 9.16 -37.29 23.62
CA LYS A 617 10.43 -38.02 23.37
C LYS A 617 10.79 -38.11 21.88
N LYS A 618 9.79 -38.03 20.99
CA LYS A 618 10.01 -38.07 19.54
C LYS A 618 10.52 -36.74 18.97
N PHE A 619 10.59 -35.66 19.75
CA PHE A 619 10.98 -34.34 19.22
C PHE A 619 12.28 -34.33 18.41
N ASN A 620 13.31 -35.01 18.91
CA ASN A 620 14.60 -35.11 18.19
C ASN A 620 14.49 -35.95 16.89
N HIS A 621 13.62 -36.95 16.88
CA HIS A 621 13.34 -37.73 15.67
C HIS A 621 12.56 -36.93 14.63
N LEU A 622 11.57 -36.14 15.06
CA LEU A 622 10.77 -35.27 14.19
C LEU A 622 11.63 -34.23 13.46
N ILE A 623 12.57 -33.60 14.18
CA ILE A 623 13.48 -32.63 13.57
C ILE A 623 14.45 -33.29 12.59
N ARG A 624 14.85 -34.54 12.84
CA ARG A 624 15.64 -35.30 11.88
C ARG A 624 14.86 -35.57 10.59
N LEU A 625 13.58 -35.95 10.68
CA LEU A 625 12.72 -36.12 9.51
C LEU A 625 12.53 -34.82 8.74
N LEU A 626 12.31 -33.70 9.44
CA LEU A 626 12.21 -32.38 8.82
C LEU A 626 13.50 -32.04 8.06
N LYS A 627 14.66 -32.32 8.66
CA LYS A 627 15.96 -32.11 8.01
C LYS A 627 16.15 -33.00 6.78
N GLU A 628 15.81 -34.28 6.88
CA GLU A 628 15.90 -35.23 5.76
C GLU A 628 15.01 -34.80 4.59
N GLU A 629 13.79 -34.30 4.86
CA GLU A 629 12.87 -33.79 3.82
C GLU A 629 13.43 -32.52 3.16
N VAL A 630 13.92 -31.55 3.95
CA VAL A 630 14.51 -30.31 3.41
C VAL A 630 15.77 -30.58 2.59
N GLU A 631 16.57 -31.59 2.96
CA GLU A 631 17.76 -31.99 2.18
C GLU A 631 17.40 -32.80 0.92
N SER A 632 16.19 -33.35 0.83
CA SER A 632 15.72 -34.15 -0.31
C SER A 632 15.05 -33.33 -1.42
N VAL A 633 14.62 -32.11 -1.11
CA VAL A 633 14.00 -31.11 -2.00
C VAL A 633 15.07 -30.16 -2.51
#